data_AF-A0A954YY02-F1
#
_entry.id   AF-A0A954YY02-F1
#
_cell.length_a   1.000
_cell.length_b   1.000
_cell.length_c   1.000
_cell.angle_alpha   90.00
_cell.angle_beta   90.00
_cell.angle_gamma   90.00
#
_symmetry.space_group_name_H-M   'P 1'
#
loop_
_entity.id
_entity.type
_entity.pdbx_description
1 polymer ?
#
loop_
_entity_poly.entity_id
_entity_poly.type
_entity_poly.pdbx_seq_one_letter_code
_entity_poly.pdbx_strand_id
1 'polypeptide(L)'
;MAELTPASFASLVRRLFREPRTQDTLFELPRRKWFAPADNSPDMSVDFHGERAGNPVGPAAGPHTQMAQNLLLSYAAGARICELKTVQINDHLRIPRPCIDMTNVGYNIEWSQELLVEQSLREYVAGAMLIQMFRRSQELTQGRLDGA
;
A
#
# COMPACT_ATOMS: atom_id res chain seq x y z
N MET A 1 -8.83 -22.06 -11.34
CA MET A 1 -8.40 -20.67 -11.60
C MET A 1 -7.75 -20.18 -10.32
N ALA A 2 -6.57 -19.58 -10.35
CA ALA A 2 -5.92 -19.10 -9.13
C ALA A 2 -6.75 -17.96 -8.52
N GLU A 3 -6.98 -18.00 -7.21
CA GLU A 3 -7.75 -17.01 -6.45
C GLU A 3 -6.79 -16.20 -5.58
N LEU A 4 -6.96 -14.88 -5.57
CA LEU A 4 -6.16 -13.99 -4.74
C LEU A 4 -6.54 -14.20 -3.27
N THR A 5 -5.60 -14.72 -2.47
CA THR A 5 -5.82 -14.95 -1.03
C THR A 5 -4.94 -13.99 -0.22
N PRO A 6 -5.53 -13.02 0.50
CA PRO A 6 -4.76 -12.13 1.35
C PRO A 6 -4.07 -12.84 2.51
N ALA A 7 -2.90 -12.31 2.90
CA ALA A 7 -2.22 -12.77 4.10
C ALA A 7 -3.03 -12.38 5.34
N SER A 8 -3.01 -13.21 6.39
CA SER A 8 -3.71 -12.85 7.63
C SER A 8 -3.08 -11.61 8.27
N PHE A 9 -3.92 -10.76 8.88
CA PHE A 9 -3.46 -9.55 9.57
C PHE A 9 -2.38 -9.86 10.62
N ALA A 10 -2.54 -10.94 11.38
CA ALA A 10 -1.54 -11.38 12.36
C ALA A 10 -0.19 -11.72 11.70
N SER A 11 -0.19 -12.31 10.50
CA SER A 11 1.03 -12.55 9.73
C SER A 11 1.68 -11.24 9.30
N LEU A 12 0.88 -10.30 8.78
CA LEU A 12 1.37 -8.98 8.36
C LEU A 12 1.99 -8.19 9.50
N VAL A 13 1.35 -8.16 10.68
CA VAL A 13 1.89 -7.50 11.87
C VAL A 13 3.18 -8.17 12.35
N ARG A 14 3.26 -9.51 12.37
CA ARG A 14 4.51 -10.20 12.74
C ARG A 14 5.64 -9.85 11.78
N ARG A 15 5.37 -9.83 10.48
CA ARG A 15 6.34 -9.50 9.44
C ARG A 15 6.80 -8.03 9.53
N LEU A 16 5.87 -7.09 9.76
CA LEU A 16 6.15 -5.66 9.96
C LEU A 16 7.27 -5.41 10.98
N PHE A 17 7.32 -6.16 12.07
CA PHE A 17 8.36 -6.00 13.10
C PHE A 17 9.53 -6.98 12.94
N ARG A 18 9.28 -8.21 12.49
CA ARG A 18 10.32 -9.24 12.41
C ARG A 18 11.28 -9.00 11.26
N GLU A 19 10.77 -8.71 10.06
CA GLU A 19 11.62 -8.56 8.87
C GLU A 19 12.62 -7.41 9.01
N PRO A 20 12.24 -6.21 9.50
CA PRO A 20 13.21 -5.13 9.65
C PRO A 20 14.30 -5.42 10.68
N ARG A 21 14.05 -6.31 11.65
CA ARG A 21 15.03 -6.74 12.67
C ARG A 21 15.97 -7.82 12.14
N THR A 22 15.43 -8.79 11.42
CA THR A 22 16.17 -10.02 11.05
C THR A 22 16.76 -9.98 9.64
N GLN A 23 16.22 -9.12 8.77
CA GLN A 23 16.52 -9.11 7.33
C GLN A 23 16.76 -7.70 6.77
N ASP A 24 16.58 -6.66 7.59
CA ASP A 24 16.65 -5.25 7.17
C ASP A 24 15.73 -4.90 5.98
N THR A 25 14.55 -5.52 5.95
CA THR A 25 13.52 -5.34 4.92
C THR A 25 12.14 -5.16 5.54
N LEU A 26 11.21 -4.56 4.79
CA LEU A 26 9.77 -4.53 5.09
C LEU A 26 9.03 -5.12 3.90
N PHE A 27 8.43 -6.30 4.05
CA PHE A 27 7.81 -7.05 2.95
C PHE A 27 8.73 -7.09 1.72
N GLU A 28 9.99 -7.45 1.94
CA GLU A 28 11.06 -7.52 0.93
C GLU A 28 11.58 -6.15 0.42
N LEU A 29 10.97 -5.02 0.80
CA LEU A 29 11.52 -3.69 0.52
C LEU A 29 12.70 -3.39 1.46
N PRO A 30 13.95 -3.27 0.96
CA PRO A 30 15.12 -3.02 1.81
C PRO A 30 15.02 -1.68 2.54
N ARG A 31 15.45 -1.61 3.81
CA ARG A 31 15.35 -0.39 4.63
C ARG A 31 15.99 0.83 3.98
N ARG A 32 17.13 0.66 3.30
CA ARG A 32 17.81 1.73 2.54
C ARG A 32 16.96 2.34 1.40
N LYS A 33 15.82 1.73 1.04
CA LYS A 33 14.88 2.20 0.03
C LYS A 33 13.63 2.84 0.63
N TRP A 34 13.50 2.86 1.95
CA TRP A 34 12.41 3.56 2.61
C TRP A 34 12.61 5.06 2.43
N PHE A 35 11.53 5.75 2.10
CA PHE A 35 11.55 7.18 1.86
C PHE A 35 11.50 7.93 3.19
N ALA A 36 12.57 8.64 3.50
CA ALA A 36 12.65 9.63 4.56
C ALA A 36 13.26 10.90 3.97
N PRO A 37 12.55 12.05 3.97
CA PRO A 37 13.12 13.31 3.52
C PRO A 37 14.37 13.66 4.33
N ALA A 38 15.42 14.14 3.66
CA ALA A 38 16.58 14.68 4.35
C ALA A 38 16.26 16.06 4.94
N ASP A 39 16.95 16.44 6.02
CA ASP A 39 16.67 17.67 6.78
C ASP A 39 16.72 18.95 5.92
N ASN A 40 17.47 18.94 4.81
CA ASN A 40 17.61 20.07 3.87
C ASN A 40 16.93 19.82 2.51
N SER A 41 15.98 18.88 2.43
CA SER A 41 15.22 18.64 1.21
C SER A 41 14.19 19.77 0.97
N PRO A 42 13.86 20.09 -0.30
CA PRO A 42 12.77 21.03 -0.58
C PRO A 42 11.47 20.59 0.07
N ASP A 43 10.68 21.55 0.57
CA ASP A 43 9.32 21.26 1.02
C ASP A 43 8.46 20.87 -0.19
N MET A 44 8.11 19.58 -0.25
CA MET A 44 7.26 19.01 -1.28
C MET A 44 5.80 18.88 -0.83
N SER A 45 5.48 19.31 0.39
CA SER A 45 4.15 19.13 0.96
C SER A 45 3.06 19.89 0.19
N VAL A 46 1.84 19.37 0.26
CA VAL A 46 0.66 19.95 -0.37
C VAL A 46 -0.54 19.86 0.58
N ASP A 47 -1.45 20.82 0.47
CA ASP A 47 -2.77 20.71 1.09
C ASP A 47 -3.66 19.83 0.22
N PHE A 48 -4.12 18.71 0.78
CA PHE A 48 -4.98 17.75 0.10
C PHE A 48 -6.22 17.48 0.95
N HIS A 49 -7.40 17.87 0.45
CA HIS A 49 -8.68 17.75 1.16
C HIS A 49 -8.69 18.36 2.59
N GLY A 50 -7.94 19.44 2.81
CA GLY A 50 -7.86 20.13 4.10
C GLY A 50 -6.83 19.55 5.07
N GLU A 51 -6.06 18.54 4.65
CA GLU A 51 -4.97 17.94 5.42
C GLU A 51 -3.63 18.16 4.71
N ARG A 52 -2.55 18.33 5.48
CA ARG A 52 -1.19 18.48 4.92
C ARG A 52 -0.60 17.11 4.59
N ALA A 53 -0.40 16.83 3.30
CA ALA A 53 0.35 15.66 2.84
C ALA A 53 1.83 16.01 2.67
N GLY A 54 2.74 15.13 3.09
CA GLY A 54 4.19 15.39 3.01
C GLY A 54 4.76 15.48 1.58
N ASN A 55 4.01 15.00 0.58
CA ASN A 55 4.28 15.17 -0.84
C ASN A 55 3.00 14.86 -1.66
N PRO A 56 2.90 15.25 -2.95
CA PRO A 56 1.70 15.02 -3.75
C PRO A 56 1.63 13.61 -4.37
N VAL A 57 2.55 12.70 -4.03
CA VAL A 57 2.75 11.44 -4.76
C VAL A 57 2.00 10.29 -4.10
N GLY A 58 1.44 9.41 -4.93
CA GLY A 58 1.10 8.06 -4.55
C GLY A 58 0.40 7.31 -5.68
N PRO A 59 0.07 6.03 -5.45
CA PRO A 59 -0.48 5.16 -6.49
C PRO A 59 -1.94 5.49 -6.78
N ALA A 60 -2.29 5.42 -8.07
CA ALA A 60 -3.68 5.42 -8.54
C ALA A 60 -4.38 4.09 -8.21
N ALA A 61 -5.71 4.09 -8.28
CA ALA A 61 -6.52 2.89 -8.05
C ALA A 61 -6.11 1.76 -9.00
N GLY A 62 -5.78 0.58 -8.44
CA GLY A 62 -5.33 -0.55 -9.25
C GLY A 62 -5.05 -1.80 -8.45
N PRO A 63 -4.58 -2.88 -9.10
CA PRO A 63 -4.32 -4.15 -8.42
C PRO A 63 -3.34 -4.03 -7.24
N HIS A 64 -2.44 -3.04 -7.25
CA HIS A 64 -1.52 -2.82 -6.15
C HIS A 64 -2.21 -2.24 -4.92
N THR A 65 -3.19 -1.34 -5.08
CA THR A 65 -3.90 -0.66 -3.98
C THR A 65 -5.09 -1.44 -3.43
N GLN A 66 -5.17 -2.75 -3.72
CA GLN A 66 -6.18 -3.66 -3.16
C GLN A 66 -5.70 -4.44 -1.91
N MET A 67 -4.37 -4.52 -1.68
CA MET A 67 -3.79 -5.37 -0.62
C MET A 67 -3.17 -4.53 0.52
N ALA A 68 -3.35 -4.96 1.76
CA ALA A 68 -2.88 -4.28 2.95
C ALA A 68 -1.35 -4.08 2.97
N GLN A 69 -0.59 -5.13 2.66
CA GLN A 69 0.88 -5.06 2.63
C GLN A 69 1.38 -4.06 1.58
N ASN A 70 0.66 -3.97 0.45
CA ASN A 70 1.04 -3.11 -0.65
C ASN A 70 0.78 -1.63 -0.33
N LEU A 71 -0.31 -1.32 0.39
CA LEU A 71 -0.57 0.03 0.88
C LEU A 71 0.55 0.50 1.84
N LEU A 72 0.98 -0.38 2.75
CA LEU A 72 2.11 -0.09 3.63
C LEU A 72 3.43 0.06 2.86
N LEU A 73 3.70 -0.81 1.89
CA LEU A 73 4.88 -0.70 1.02
C LEU A 73 4.89 0.63 0.26
N SER A 74 3.75 1.05 -0.31
CA SER A 74 3.62 2.34 -0.97
C SER A 74 3.93 3.49 -0.02
N TYR A 75 3.40 3.46 1.21
CA TYR A 75 3.68 4.48 2.22
C TYR A 75 5.16 4.53 2.61
N ALA A 76 5.77 3.37 2.88
CA ALA A 76 7.17 3.23 3.23
C ALA A 76 8.10 3.67 2.09
N ALA A 77 7.67 3.50 0.84
CA ALA A 77 8.37 4.00 -0.35
C ALA A 77 8.10 5.49 -0.66
N GLY A 78 7.26 6.17 0.14
CA GLY A 78 7.09 7.62 0.09
C GLY A 78 5.72 8.12 -0.33
N ALA A 79 4.76 7.24 -0.66
CA ALA A 79 3.41 7.67 -1.01
C ALA A 79 2.72 8.37 0.16
N ARG A 80 2.02 9.48 -0.13
CA ARG A 80 1.21 10.24 0.83
C ARG A 80 -0.23 10.44 0.36
N ILE A 81 -0.51 10.30 -0.94
CA ILE A 81 -1.87 10.36 -1.51
C ILE A 81 -2.13 9.07 -2.28
N CYS A 82 -2.90 8.15 -1.70
CA CYS A 82 -3.20 6.85 -2.29
C CYS A 82 -4.67 6.75 -2.69
N GLU A 83 -4.93 6.34 -3.94
CA GLU A 83 -6.27 5.98 -4.38
C GLU A 83 -6.46 4.47 -4.25
N LEU A 84 -7.41 4.05 -3.41
CA LEU A 84 -7.68 2.63 -3.18
C LEU A 84 -8.33 2.01 -4.42
N LYS A 85 -8.10 0.70 -4.63
CA LYS A 85 -8.75 -0.03 -5.71
C LYS A 85 -10.26 0.18 -5.63
N THR A 86 -10.87 0.48 -6.78
CA THR A 86 -12.33 0.61 -6.87
C THR A 86 -13.01 -0.69 -6.44
N VAL A 87 -13.94 -0.57 -5.49
CA VAL A 87 -14.77 -1.67 -4.99
C VAL A 87 -16.17 -1.54 -5.55
N GLN A 88 -16.70 -2.63 -6.08
CA GLN A 88 -18.05 -2.72 -6.63
C GLN A 88 -18.92 -3.67 -5.80
N ILE A 89 -20.24 -3.48 -5.87
CA ILE A 89 -21.22 -4.32 -5.17
C ILE A 89 -21.31 -5.72 -5.79
N ASN A 90 -21.14 -5.83 -7.11
CA ASN A 90 -21.14 -7.12 -7.80
C ASN A 90 -19.74 -7.72 -7.82
N ASP A 91 -19.37 -8.41 -6.75
CA ASP A 91 -18.02 -8.92 -6.48
C ASP A 91 -17.84 -10.43 -6.78
N HIS A 92 -18.88 -11.11 -7.28
CA HIS A 92 -18.84 -12.53 -7.65
C HIS A 92 -18.67 -12.78 -9.16
N LEU A 93 -18.08 -11.82 -9.88
CA LEU A 93 -17.86 -11.90 -11.31
C LEU A 93 -16.81 -12.96 -11.67
N ARG A 94 -17.11 -13.79 -12.67
CA ARG A 94 -16.14 -14.71 -13.27
C ARG A 94 -15.47 -14.04 -14.46
N ILE A 95 -14.25 -13.55 -14.22
CA ILE A 95 -13.47 -12.83 -15.24
C ILE A 95 -12.37 -13.74 -15.79
N PRO A 96 -12.24 -13.89 -17.12
CA PRO A 96 -11.12 -14.61 -17.74
C PRO A 96 -9.77 -13.99 -17.34
N ARG A 97 -8.76 -14.82 -17.10
CA ARG A 97 -7.40 -14.39 -16.74
C ARG A 97 -6.37 -14.91 -17.76
N PRO A 98 -5.32 -14.14 -18.09
CA PRO A 98 -4.95 -12.82 -17.56
C PRO A 98 -5.96 -11.73 -17.98
N CYS A 99 -6.28 -10.82 -17.05
CA CYS A 99 -7.27 -9.74 -17.26
C CYS A 99 -6.63 -8.38 -17.58
N ILE A 100 -5.29 -8.36 -17.64
CA ILE A 100 -4.46 -7.24 -18.07
C ILE A 100 -3.41 -7.81 -19.01
N ASP A 101 -3.31 -7.26 -20.21
CA ASP A 101 -2.19 -7.46 -21.14
C ASP A 101 -1.60 -6.08 -21.46
N MET A 102 -0.30 -5.95 -21.29
CA MET A 102 0.43 -4.67 -21.39
C MET A 102 1.71 -4.84 -22.22
N THR A 103 1.61 -5.53 -23.34
CA THR A 103 2.74 -5.70 -24.28
C THR A 103 3.00 -4.44 -25.12
N ASN A 104 1.97 -3.91 -25.78
CA ASN A 104 2.06 -2.68 -26.60
C ASN A 104 0.91 -1.69 -26.34
N VAL A 105 -0.31 -2.18 -26.34
CA VAL A 105 -1.55 -1.50 -25.97
C VAL A 105 -2.08 -2.19 -24.73
N GLY A 106 -2.45 -1.39 -23.73
CA GLY A 106 -3.06 -1.93 -22.51
C GLY A 106 -4.47 -2.44 -22.78
N TYR A 107 -4.64 -3.75 -22.84
CA TYR A 107 -5.96 -4.37 -22.80
C TYR A 107 -6.31 -4.69 -21.36
N ASN A 108 -7.43 -4.13 -20.89
CA ASN A 108 -8.00 -4.42 -19.60
C ASN A 108 -9.41 -5.00 -19.78
N ILE A 109 -9.70 -6.06 -19.06
CA ILE A 109 -11.09 -6.47 -18.84
C ILE A 109 -11.64 -5.63 -17.69
N GLU A 110 -12.69 -4.86 -17.96
CA GLU A 110 -13.36 -4.05 -16.94
C GLU A 110 -13.85 -4.90 -15.78
N TRP A 111 -14.03 -4.26 -14.61
CA TRP A 111 -14.54 -4.90 -13.40
C TRP A 111 -13.63 -5.96 -12.78
N SER A 112 -12.32 -5.91 -13.08
CA SER A 112 -11.26 -6.81 -12.59
C SER A 112 -10.93 -6.72 -11.09
N GLN A 113 -11.87 -6.31 -10.23
CA GLN A 113 -11.72 -6.45 -8.78
C GLN A 113 -11.60 -7.94 -8.44
N GLU A 114 -10.63 -8.28 -7.60
CA GLU A 114 -10.34 -9.69 -7.29
C GLU A 114 -10.88 -10.12 -5.93
N LEU A 115 -10.95 -9.19 -4.97
CA LEU A 115 -11.44 -9.44 -3.62
C LEU A 115 -12.92 -9.17 -3.49
N LEU A 116 -13.62 -9.94 -2.67
CA LEU A 116 -14.99 -9.64 -2.25
C LEU A 116 -15.03 -8.28 -1.52
N VAL A 117 -16.21 -7.67 -1.41
CA VAL A 117 -16.42 -6.41 -0.68
C VAL A 117 -15.93 -6.54 0.76
N GLU A 118 -16.27 -7.64 1.44
CA GLU A 118 -15.85 -7.88 2.82
C GLU A 118 -14.32 -8.07 2.93
N GLN A 119 -13.71 -8.75 1.96
CA GLN A 119 -12.26 -8.93 1.92
C GLN A 119 -11.55 -7.59 1.67
N SER A 120 -12.09 -6.75 0.78
CA SER A 120 -11.56 -5.41 0.49
C SER A 120 -11.61 -4.52 1.74
N LEU A 121 -12.72 -4.55 2.48
CA LEU A 121 -12.84 -3.85 3.75
C LEU A 121 -11.75 -4.29 4.74
N ARG A 122 -11.55 -5.61 4.89
CA ARG A 122 -10.52 -6.16 5.80
C ARG A 122 -9.11 -5.71 5.38
N GLU A 123 -8.80 -5.73 4.10
CA GLU A 123 -7.50 -5.28 3.58
C GLU A 123 -7.27 -3.78 3.79
N TYR A 124 -8.28 -2.94 3.61
CA TYR A 124 -8.14 -1.49 3.80
C TYR A 124 -8.00 -1.10 5.26
N VAL A 125 -8.79 -1.72 6.15
CA VAL A 125 -8.63 -1.53 7.58
C VAL A 125 -7.26 -2.03 8.03
N ALA A 126 -6.84 -3.22 7.61
CA ALA A 126 -5.52 -3.76 7.91
C ALA A 126 -4.39 -2.86 7.41
N GLY A 127 -4.47 -2.38 6.16
CA GLY A 127 -3.49 -1.46 5.58
C GLY A 127 -3.38 -0.15 6.35
N ALA A 128 -4.52 0.46 6.70
CA ALA A 128 -4.54 1.66 7.53
C ALA A 128 -3.90 1.42 8.91
N MET A 129 -4.24 0.31 9.58
CA MET A 129 -3.64 -0.05 10.87
C MET A 129 -2.14 -0.28 10.77
N LEU A 130 -1.68 -0.98 9.73
CA LEU A 130 -0.25 -1.25 9.48
C LEU A 130 0.52 0.05 9.24
N ILE A 131 -0.01 0.99 8.46
CA ILE A 131 0.58 2.31 8.24
C ILE A 131 0.70 3.06 9.57
N GLN A 132 -0.35 3.07 10.39
CA GLN A 132 -0.31 3.71 11.71
C GLN A 132 0.72 3.08 12.65
N MET A 133 0.80 1.74 12.69
CA MET A 133 1.79 1.02 13.48
C MET A 133 3.22 1.31 13.00
N PHE A 134 3.44 1.28 11.69
CA PHE A 134 4.73 1.62 11.09
C PHE A 134 5.14 3.04 11.46
N ARG A 135 4.29 4.03 11.14
CA ARG A 135 4.52 5.46 11.39
C ARG A 135 4.82 5.80 12.85
N ARG A 136 4.13 5.16 13.79
CA ARG A 136 4.27 5.42 15.24
C ARG A 136 5.38 4.60 15.90
N SER A 137 5.97 3.63 15.20
CA SER A 137 7.03 2.80 15.76
C SER A 137 8.37 3.53 15.75
N GLN A 138 8.86 3.90 16.94
CA GLN A 138 10.20 4.49 17.09
C GLN A 138 11.32 3.55 16.62
N GLU A 139 11.13 2.25 16.83
CA GLU A 139 12.09 1.25 16.40
C GLU A 139 12.24 1.20 14.87
N LEU A 140 11.14 1.35 14.14
CA LEU A 140 11.14 1.25 12.69
C LEU A 140 11.57 2.57 12.05
N THR A 141 11.06 3.69 12.56
CA THR A 141 11.09 4.97 11.86
C THR A 141 12.01 6.00 12.49
N GLN A 142 12.46 5.77 13.73
CA GLN A 142 13.21 6.73 14.53
C GLN A 142 12.53 8.11 14.63
N GLY A 143 11.22 8.20 14.35
CA GLY A 143 10.47 9.46 14.31
C GLY A 143 10.65 10.30 13.03
N ARG A 144 11.33 9.81 11.99
CA ARG A 144 11.77 10.64 10.83
C ARG A 144 10.90 10.59 9.58
N LEU A 145 9.81 9.83 9.55
CA LEU A 145 9.10 9.56 8.28
C LEU A 145 8.19 10.68 7.77
N ASP A 146 7.82 11.66 8.61
CA ASP A 146 6.81 12.65 8.24
C ASP A 146 7.30 14.10 8.25
N GLY A 147 8.62 14.35 8.23
CA GLY A 147 9.18 15.68 8.02
C GLY A 147 8.66 16.76 8.99
N ALA A 148 8.40 16.38 10.24
CA ALA A 148 8.11 17.29 11.35
C ALA A 148 9.37 17.58 12.15
#